data_AF-A0A5E4MDZ3-F1
#
_entry.id   AF-A0A5E4MDZ3-F1
#
_cell.length_a   1.000
_cell.length_b   1.000
_cell.length_c   1.000
_cell.angle_alpha   90.00
_cell.angle_beta   90.00
_cell.angle_gamma   90.00
#
_symmetry.space_group_name_H-M   'P 1'
#
loop_
_entity.id
_entity.type
_entity.pdbx_description
1 polymer ?
#
loop_
_entity_poly.entity_id
_entity_poly.type
_entity_poly.pdbx_seq_one_letter_code
_entity_poly.pdbx_strand_id
1 'polypeptide(L)'
;MHGLCMVRQTISIQNHTINRMITMQVKSAQEVEYRVGETHDEKNGRLQRPMSPHLSIYKPQLTTILSITHRGTGVALSGFTAGLGALFLFTDLPTFVEYVNSLQLPSAAIMTTKGLVAFPFIYHLCNGIRHLVSFITLYI
;
A
#
# COMPACT_ATOMS: atom_id res chain seq x y z
N MET A 1 48.50 -6.50 44.85
CA MET A 1 48.38 -5.02 44.81
C MET A 1 48.14 -4.64 43.37
N HIS A 2 47.02 -4.01 43.02
CA HIS A 2 46.84 -3.10 41.86
C HIS A 2 45.35 -2.73 41.84
N GLY A 3 45.01 -1.63 42.50
CA GLY A 3 43.66 -1.07 42.52
C GLY A 3 43.37 -0.36 41.20
N LEU A 4 42.28 -0.74 40.55
CA LEU A 4 41.74 -0.03 39.40
C LEU A 4 40.85 1.11 39.89
N CYS A 5 41.36 2.33 39.72
CA CYS A 5 40.69 3.59 39.98
C CYS A 5 39.53 3.78 38.98
N MET A 6 38.29 3.66 39.47
CA MET A 6 37.09 4.02 38.71
C MET A 6 36.98 5.55 38.63
N VAL A 7 37.37 6.13 37.49
CA VAL A 7 37.16 7.55 37.18
C VAL A 7 35.69 7.77 36.81
N ARG A 8 34.92 8.30 37.76
CA ARG A 8 33.53 8.74 37.57
C ARG A 8 33.54 9.99 36.69
N GLN A 9 33.28 9.84 35.39
CA GLN A 9 33.06 10.97 34.50
C GLN A 9 31.71 11.64 34.81
N THR A 10 31.74 12.80 35.45
CA THR A 10 30.59 13.69 35.57
C THR A 10 30.32 14.34 34.22
N ILE A 11 29.23 13.92 33.57
CA ILE A 11 28.70 14.58 32.37
C ILE A 11 28.12 15.92 32.82
N SER A 12 28.86 17.01 32.55
CA SER A 12 28.36 18.37 32.70
C SER A 12 27.34 18.63 31.59
N ILE A 13 26.06 18.65 31.93
CA ILE A 13 25.00 19.07 30.99
C ILE A 13 25.06 20.59 30.93
N GLN A 14 25.74 21.10 29.90
CA GLN A 14 25.78 22.52 29.59
C GLN A 14 24.46 22.89 28.90
N ASN A 15 23.50 23.41 29.67
CA ASN A 15 22.26 23.96 29.14
C ASN A 15 22.55 25.23 28.33
N HIS A 16 22.81 25.07 27.03
CA HIS A 16 22.85 26.20 26.11
C HIS A 16 21.42 26.71 25.90
N THR A 17 21.07 27.81 26.56
CA THR A 17 19.86 28.57 26.28
C THR A 17 19.98 29.16 24.88
N ILE A 18 19.41 28.50 23.88
CA ILE A 18 19.29 29.07 22.53
C ILE A 18 18.22 30.16 22.60
N ASN A 19 18.64 31.40 22.83
CA ASN A 19 17.82 32.58 22.56
C ASN A 19 17.62 32.68 21.05
N ARG A 20 16.59 32.03 20.50
CA ARG A 20 16.18 32.25 19.11
C ARG A 20 15.59 33.65 19.01
N MET A 21 16.36 34.58 18.46
CA MET A 21 15.84 35.87 18.03
C MET A 21 14.90 35.61 16.83
N ILE A 22 13.59 35.72 17.05
CA ILE A 22 12.60 35.54 15.99
C ILE A 22 12.50 36.87 15.24
N THR A 23 13.10 36.96 14.06
CA THR A 23 12.87 38.08 13.15
C THR A 23 11.51 37.91 12.50
N MET A 24 10.55 38.76 12.85
CA MET A 24 9.28 38.82 12.12
C MET A 24 9.53 39.45 10.76
N GLN A 25 9.35 38.67 9.70
CA GLN A 25 9.33 39.19 8.33
C GLN A 25 7.96 39.83 8.10
N VAL A 26 7.93 41.15 7.91
CA VAL A 26 6.70 41.88 7.57
C VAL A 26 6.33 41.52 6.14
N LYS A 27 5.29 40.68 5.97
CA LYS A 27 4.70 40.36 4.67
C LYS A 27 3.67 41.43 4.30
N SER A 28 3.54 41.74 3.02
CA SER A 28 2.57 42.73 2.54
C SER A 28 1.14 42.22 2.73
N ALA A 29 0.17 43.12 2.94
CA ALA A 29 -1.23 42.74 3.15
C ALA A 29 -1.78 41.90 1.98
N GLN A 30 -1.40 42.25 0.75
CA GLN A 30 -1.80 41.53 -0.47
C GLN A 30 -1.16 40.13 -0.57
N GLU A 31 0.08 39.97 -0.10
CA GLU A 31 0.70 38.64 0.00
C GLU A 31 -0.01 37.82 1.08
N VAL A 32 -0.29 38.39 2.25
CA VAL A 32 -0.98 37.71 3.34
C VAL A 32 -2.37 37.24 2.92
N GLU A 33 -3.15 38.07 2.23
CA GLU A 33 -4.49 37.71 1.71
C GLU A 33 -4.42 36.51 0.75
N TYR A 34 -3.45 36.52 -0.18
CA TYR A 34 -3.22 35.39 -1.09
C TYR A 34 -2.77 34.12 -0.35
N ARG A 35 -1.98 34.25 0.73
CA ARG A 35 -1.58 33.12 1.59
C ARG A 35 -2.67 32.65 2.56
N VAL A 36 -3.73 33.43 2.77
CA VAL A 36 -4.90 33.00 3.55
C VAL A 36 -5.85 32.16 2.68
N GLY A 37 -5.91 32.44 1.38
CA GLY A 37 -6.66 31.64 0.41
C GLY A 37 -5.94 30.40 -0.13
N GLU A 38 -4.64 30.23 0.13
CA GLU A 38 -3.88 29.08 -0.39
C GLU A 38 -4.29 27.76 0.29
N THR A 39 -4.54 26.72 -0.49
CA THR A 39 -4.79 25.38 0.05
C THR A 39 -3.52 24.78 0.63
N HIS A 40 -3.67 23.77 1.50
CA HIS A 40 -2.54 23.08 2.13
C HIS A 40 -1.53 22.52 1.11
N ASP A 41 -2.02 22.00 -0.01
CA ASP A 41 -1.18 21.36 -1.03
C ASP A 41 -0.44 22.39 -1.89
N GLU A 42 -1.11 23.50 -2.24
CA GLU A 42 -0.47 24.64 -2.93
C GLU A 42 0.64 25.25 -2.06
N LYS A 43 0.38 25.41 -0.76
CA LYS A 43 1.37 25.86 0.21
C LYS A 43 2.59 24.94 0.27
N ASN A 44 2.38 23.63 0.34
CA ASN A 44 3.47 22.66 0.42
C ASN A 44 4.25 22.53 -0.90
N GLY A 45 3.56 22.63 -2.04
CA GLY A 45 4.18 22.67 -3.36
C GLY A 45 5.08 23.89 -3.53
N ARG A 46 4.59 25.08 -3.15
CA ARG A 46 5.37 26.33 -3.14
C ARG A 46 6.57 26.26 -2.21
N LEU A 47 6.41 25.70 -1.01
CA LEU A 47 7.48 25.56 -0.02
C LEU A 47 8.44 24.41 -0.35
N GLN A 48 8.17 23.64 -1.42
CA GLN A 48 8.95 22.47 -1.84
C GLN A 48 9.22 21.50 -0.69
N ARG A 49 8.22 21.30 0.17
CA ARG A 49 8.36 20.42 1.33
C ARG A 49 8.44 18.97 0.86
N PRO A 50 9.52 18.23 1.20
CA PRO A 50 9.63 16.84 0.80
C PRO A 50 8.57 16.00 1.52
N MET A 51 8.02 15.03 0.82
CA MET A 51 7.15 14.03 1.43
C MET A 51 7.98 13.11 2.31
N SER A 52 7.54 12.87 3.54
CA SER A 52 8.20 11.89 4.40
C SER A 52 8.15 10.50 3.75
N PRO A 53 9.21 9.68 3.89
CA PRO A 53 9.19 8.31 3.42
C PRO A 53 8.05 7.56 4.13
N HIS A 54 7.18 6.89 3.38
CA HIS A 54 6.01 6.19 3.92
C HIS A 54 6.08 4.70 3.61
N LEU A 55 5.99 4.29 2.33
CA LEU A 55 6.04 2.88 1.94
C LEU A 55 7.40 2.22 2.25
N SER A 56 8.51 2.96 2.06
CA SER A 56 9.86 2.41 2.19
C SER A 56 10.28 2.10 3.62
N ILE A 57 9.69 2.77 4.61
CA ILE A 57 10.01 2.58 6.03
C ILE A 57 8.90 1.86 6.80
N TYR A 58 7.76 1.61 6.16
CA TYR A 58 6.63 0.96 6.81
C TYR A 58 6.89 -0.54 6.97
N LYS A 59 6.69 -1.07 8.18
CA LYS A 59 6.81 -2.50 8.45
C LYS A 59 5.60 -3.24 7.87
N PRO A 60 5.79 -4.23 6.97
CA PRO A 60 4.67 -4.98 6.42
C PRO A 60 3.93 -5.76 7.51
N GLN A 61 2.65 -5.46 7.67
CA GLN A 61 1.74 -6.15 8.60
C GLN A 61 0.84 -7.11 7.83
N LEU A 62 0.38 -8.19 8.49
CA LEU A 62 -0.54 -9.15 7.88
C LEU A 62 -1.80 -8.48 7.35
N THR A 63 -2.34 -7.49 8.06
CA THR A 63 -3.52 -6.72 7.64
C THR A 63 -3.28 -5.95 6.34
N THR A 64 -2.13 -5.28 6.20
CA THR A 64 -1.73 -4.55 5.00
C THR A 64 -1.57 -5.48 3.81
N ILE A 65 -0.85 -6.61 4.00
CA ILE A 65 -0.65 -7.61 2.95
C ILE A 65 -1.99 -8.18 2.51
N LEU A 66 -2.84 -8.55 3.46
CA LEU A 66 -4.16 -9.14 3.20
C LEU A 66 -5.09 -8.15 2.47
N SER A 67 -4.99 -6.85 2.74
CA SER A 67 -5.74 -5.82 1.99
C SER A 67 -5.23 -5.66 0.55
N ILE A 68 -3.92 -5.57 0.34
CA ILE A 68 -3.32 -5.42 -1.00
C ILE A 68 -3.60 -6.66 -1.86
N THR A 69 -3.44 -7.85 -1.28
CA THR A 69 -3.69 -9.12 -1.99
C THR A 69 -5.19 -9.30 -2.31
N HIS A 70 -6.11 -8.81 -1.48
CA HIS A 70 -7.54 -8.77 -1.83
C HIS A 70 -7.81 -7.90 -3.06
N ARG A 71 -7.20 -6.72 -3.14
CA ARG A 71 -7.32 -5.83 -4.31
C ARG A 71 -6.72 -6.47 -5.55
N GLY A 72 -5.51 -7.03 -5.43
CA GLY A 72 -4.83 -7.69 -6.54
C GLY A 72 -5.60 -8.88 -7.10
N THR A 73 -6.12 -9.75 -6.23
CA THR A 73 -6.96 -10.89 -6.65
C THR A 73 -8.29 -10.45 -7.26
N GLY A 74 -8.88 -9.35 -6.78
CA GLY A 74 -10.09 -8.76 -7.37
C GLY A 74 -9.84 -8.28 -8.80
N VAL A 75 -8.79 -7.48 -9.02
CA VAL A 75 -8.42 -7.01 -10.37
C VAL A 75 -8.09 -8.18 -11.30
N ALA A 76 -7.34 -9.17 -10.82
CA ALA A 76 -7.01 -10.37 -11.61
C ALA A 76 -8.26 -11.15 -12.01
N LEU A 77 -9.20 -11.37 -11.09
CA LEU A 77 -10.44 -12.10 -11.36
C LEU A 77 -11.36 -11.33 -12.30
N SER A 78 -11.50 -10.01 -12.13
CA SER A 78 -12.25 -9.16 -13.05
C SER A 78 -11.65 -9.14 -14.46
N GLY A 79 -10.32 -9.08 -14.57
CA GLY A 79 -9.63 -9.19 -15.86
C GLY A 79 -9.83 -10.55 -16.51
N PHE A 80 -9.78 -11.63 -15.72
CA PHE A 80 -10.01 -12.98 -16.19
C PHE A 80 -11.44 -13.18 -16.71
N THR A 81 -12.46 -12.74 -15.98
CA THR A 81 -13.86 -12.85 -16.41
C THR A 81 -14.16 -11.99 -17.64
N ALA A 82 -13.63 -10.76 -17.70
CA ALA A 82 -13.75 -9.91 -18.87
C ALA A 82 -13.05 -10.51 -20.10
N GLY A 83 -11.84 -11.07 -19.92
CA GLY A 83 -11.08 -11.73 -20.98
C GLY A 83 -11.76 -12.98 -21.51
N LEU A 84 -12.31 -13.83 -20.62
CA LEU A 84 -13.12 -14.97 -21.04
C LEU A 84 -14.39 -14.53 -21.77
N GLY A 85 -15.07 -13.50 -21.28
CA GLY A 85 -16.23 -12.91 -21.95
C GLY A 85 -15.89 -12.45 -23.36
N ALA A 86 -14.77 -11.75 -23.54
CA ALA A 86 -14.29 -11.31 -24.85
C ALA A 86 -13.92 -12.48 -25.77
N LEU A 87 -13.29 -13.54 -25.24
CA LEU A 87 -12.93 -14.73 -26.01
C LEU A 87 -14.16 -15.43 -26.59
N PHE A 88 -15.23 -15.56 -25.79
CA PHE A 88 -16.47 -16.19 -26.23
C PHE A 88 -17.33 -15.34 -27.19
N LEU A 89 -16.94 -14.09 -27.46
CA LEU A 89 -17.53 -13.33 -28.56
C LEU A 89 -17.01 -13.77 -29.93
N PHE A 90 -15.82 -14.37 -29.98
CA PHE A 90 -15.14 -14.73 -31.23
C PHE A 90 -14.96 -16.25 -31.40
N THR A 91 -15.20 -17.03 -30.35
CA THR A 91 -14.97 -18.48 -30.37
C THR A 91 -16.00 -19.22 -29.53
N ASP A 92 -16.41 -20.39 -30.00
CA ASP A 92 -17.33 -21.26 -29.27
C ASP A 92 -16.59 -22.15 -28.26
N LEU A 93 -17.29 -22.54 -27.19
CA LEU A 93 -16.79 -23.49 -26.18
C LEU A 93 -16.17 -24.77 -26.76
N PRO A 94 -16.83 -25.51 -27.68
CA PRO A 94 -16.26 -26.75 -28.23
C PRO A 94 -14.92 -26.50 -28.94
N THR A 95 -14.84 -25.46 -29.78
CA THR A 95 -13.61 -25.07 -30.50
C THR A 95 -12.48 -24.73 -29.53
N PHE A 96 -12.78 -24.01 -28.46
CA PHE A 96 -11.80 -23.68 -27.42
C PHE A 96 -11.30 -24.93 -26.68
N VAL A 97 -12.20 -25.86 -26.34
CA VAL A 97 -11.84 -27.12 -25.66
C VAL A 97 -10.97 -28.00 -26.56
N GLU A 98 -11.30 -28.11 -27.85
CA GLU A 98 -10.47 -28.81 -28.82
C GLU A 98 -9.08 -28.20 -28.95
N TYR A 99 -9.00 -26.86 -29.01
CA TYR A 99 -7.73 -26.14 -29.00
C TYR A 99 -6.89 -26.47 -27.76
N VAL A 100 -7.47 -26.40 -26.56
CA VAL A 100 -6.76 -26.73 -25.31
C VAL A 100 -6.32 -28.20 -25.28
N ASN A 101 -7.14 -29.13 -25.77
CA ASN A 101 -6.77 -30.53 -25.86
C ASN A 101 -5.63 -30.79 -26.87
N SER A 102 -5.61 -30.03 -27.97
CA SER A 102 -4.55 -30.13 -29.00
C SER A 102 -3.16 -29.73 -28.48
N LEU A 103 -3.09 -28.95 -27.40
CA LEU A 103 -1.83 -28.58 -26.75
C LEU A 103 -1.15 -29.74 -26.02
N GLN A 104 -1.84 -30.88 -25.83
CA GLN A 104 -1.31 -32.12 -25.23
C GLN A 104 -0.54 -31.85 -23.92
N LEU A 105 -1.10 -30.98 -23.08
CA LEU A 105 -0.45 -30.56 -21.84
C LEU A 105 -0.31 -31.74 -20.87
N PRO A 106 0.82 -31.84 -20.15
CA PRO A 106 0.98 -32.87 -19.12
C PRO A 106 -0.05 -32.66 -18.00
N SER A 107 -0.48 -33.75 -17.37
CA SER A 107 -1.48 -33.73 -16.28
C SER A 107 -1.11 -32.77 -15.16
N ALA A 108 0.18 -32.67 -14.83
CA ALA A 108 0.70 -31.71 -13.85
C ALA A 108 0.39 -30.26 -14.24
N ALA A 109 0.60 -29.87 -15.50
CA ALA A 109 0.34 -28.51 -15.98
C ALA A 109 -1.16 -28.16 -15.94
N ILE A 110 -2.03 -29.12 -16.27
CA ILE A 110 -3.48 -28.94 -16.16
C ILE A 110 -3.89 -28.72 -14.70
N MET A 111 -3.35 -29.53 -13.78
CA MET A 111 -3.63 -29.40 -12.35
C MET A 111 -3.12 -28.09 -11.76
N THR A 112 -1.90 -27.67 -12.12
CA THR A 112 -1.35 -26.37 -11.70
C THR A 112 -2.21 -25.22 -12.22
N THR A 113 -2.63 -25.26 -13.49
CA THR A 113 -3.48 -24.22 -14.07
C THR A 113 -4.83 -24.13 -13.36
N LYS A 114 -5.47 -25.27 -13.07
CA LYS A 114 -6.70 -25.31 -12.25
C LYS A 114 -6.48 -24.71 -10.87
N GLY A 115 -5.37 -25.04 -10.21
CA GLY A 115 -5.02 -24.49 -8.90
C GLY A 115 -4.78 -22.97 -8.93
N LEU A 116 -4.08 -22.47 -9.95
CA LEU A 116 -3.79 -21.05 -10.13
C LEU A 116 -5.04 -20.20 -10.37
N VAL A 117 -6.07 -20.77 -10.99
CA VAL A 117 -7.37 -20.08 -11.17
C VAL A 117 -8.23 -20.21 -9.90
N ALA A 118 -8.23 -21.37 -9.25
CA ALA A 118 -9.05 -21.62 -8.06
C ALA A 118 -8.56 -20.84 -6.82
N PHE A 119 -7.24 -20.73 -6.63
CA PHE A 119 -6.64 -20.05 -5.48
C PHE A 119 -7.09 -18.58 -5.31
N PRO A 120 -6.93 -17.69 -6.31
CA PRO A 120 -7.32 -16.29 -6.17
C PRO A 120 -8.83 -16.14 -5.99
N PHE A 121 -9.65 -17.03 -6.59
CA PHE A 121 -11.10 -17.04 -6.40
C PHE A 121 -11.49 -17.32 -4.95
N ILE A 122 -11.00 -18.43 -4.39
CA ILE A 122 -11.31 -18.84 -3.00
C ILE A 122 -10.78 -17.79 -2.02
N TYR A 123 -9.54 -17.33 -2.22
CA TYR A 123 -8.93 -16.31 -1.38
C TYR A 123 -9.75 -15.01 -1.41
N HIS A 124 -10.15 -14.53 -2.58
CA HIS A 124 -10.91 -13.28 -2.72
C HIS A 124 -12.29 -13.39 -2.07
N LEU A 125 -12.97 -14.53 -2.23
CA LEU A 125 -14.27 -14.81 -1.62
C LEU A 125 -14.18 -14.83 -0.09
N CYS A 126 -13.29 -15.64 0.48
CA CYS A 126 -13.12 -15.76 1.94
C CYS A 126 -12.74 -14.42 2.57
N ASN A 127 -11.83 -13.68 1.94
CA ASN A 127 -11.40 -12.38 2.46
C ASN A 127 -12.49 -11.30 2.26
N GLY A 128 -13.31 -11.42 1.21
CA GLY A 128 -14.51 -10.61 1.01
C GLY A 128 -15.56 -10.83 2.10
N ILE A 129 -15.82 -12.08 2.48
CA ILE A 129 -16.70 -12.40 3.63
C ILE A 129 -16.16 -11.76 4.91
N ARG A 130 -14.85 -11.86 5.17
CA ARG A 130 -14.21 -11.19 6.31
C ARG A 130 -14.43 -9.68 6.29
N HIS A 131 -14.36 -9.03 5.13
CA HIS A 131 -14.63 -7.60 4.99
C HIS A 131 -16.10 -7.25 5.28
N LEU A 132 -17.05 -8.05 4.78
CA LEU A 132 -18.48 -7.87 5.07
C LEU A 132 -18.78 -8.03 6.56
N VAL A 133 -18.21 -9.06 7.20
CA VAL A 133 -18.35 -9.27 8.65
C VAL A 133 -17.77 -8.08 9.42
N SER A 134 -16.59 -7.61 9.04
CA SER A 134 -15.96 -6.45 9.68
C SER A 134 -16.83 -5.20 9.60
N PHE A 135 -17.52 -4.99 8.48
CA PHE A 135 -18.46 -3.88 8.32
C PHE A 135 -19.69 -4.03 9.24
N ILE A 136 -20.28 -5.22 9.28
CA ILE A 136 -21.49 -5.50 10.09
C ILE A 136 -21.19 -5.36 11.58
N THR A 137 -20.07 -5.91 12.06
CA THR A 137 -19.67 -5.83 13.48
C THR A 137 -19.35 -4.42 13.96
N LEU A 138 -19.02 -3.48 13.06
CA LEU A 138 -18.79 -2.08 13.42
C LEU A 138 -20.08 -1.24 13.49
N TYR A 139 -21.21 -1.79 13.05
CA TYR A 139 -22.51 -1.11 12.98
C TYR A 139 -23.56 -1.64 13.99
N ILE A 140 -23.21 -2.65 14.78
CA ILE A 140 -23.99 -3.21 15.90
C ILE A 140 -23.23 -2.90 17.18
#